data_AF-A0A2G2PDU5-F1
#
_entry.id   AF-A0A2G2PDU5-F1
#
_cell.length_a   1.000
_cell.length_b   1.000
_cell.length_c   1.000
_cell.angle_alpha   90.00
_cell.angle_beta   90.00
_cell.angle_gamma   90.00
#
_symmetry.space_group_name_H-M   'P 1'
#
loop_
_entity.id
_entity.type
_entity.pdbx_description
1 polymer ?
#
loop_
_entity_poly.entity_id
_entity_poly.type
_entity_poly.pdbx_seq_one_letter_code
_entity_poly.pdbx_strand_id
1 'polypeptide(L)' 'MLDTVEELETNLEDALLKIENIAALVLEKKLDTYEGFMKSEKYKNEIIEIGNKLKKLGIDITTRVS' A
#
# COMPACT_ATOMS: atom_id res chain seq x y z
N MET A 1 3.80 6.15 -19.72
CA MET A 1 3.01 5.00 -20.21
C MET A 1 1.64 5.10 -19.54
N LEU A 2 0.55 4.68 -20.18
CA LEU A 2 -0.71 4.51 -19.46
C LEU A 2 -0.56 3.27 -18.59
N ASP A 3 -0.45 3.44 -17.28
CA ASP A 3 -0.54 2.33 -16.33
C ASP A 3 -1.92 1.68 -16.54
N THR A 4 -1.96 0.37 -16.78
CA THR A 4 -3.24 -0.34 -16.93
C THR A 4 -3.94 -0.45 -15.58
N VAL A 5 -5.27 -0.67 -15.57
CA VAL A 5 -6.00 -0.93 -14.32
C VAL A 5 -5.38 -2.10 -13.56
N GLU A 6 -5.08 -3.20 -14.25
CA GLU A 6 -4.49 -4.42 -13.68
C GLU A 6 -3.10 -4.18 -13.06
N GLU A 7 -2.27 -3.37 -13.73
CA GLU A 7 -0.96 -2.97 -13.20
C GLU A 7 -1.10 -2.10 -11.94
N LEU A 8 -2.05 -1.16 -11.93
CA LEU A 8 -2.33 -0.34 -10.75
C LEU A 8 -2.86 -1.18 -9.59
N GLU A 9 -3.71 -2.16 -9.84
CA GLU A 9 -4.21 -3.07 -8.81
C GLU A 9 -3.11 -3.97 -8.26
N THR A 10 -2.26 -4.54 -9.12
CA THR A 10 -1.11 -5.34 -8.71
C THR A 10 -0.15 -4.53 -7.84
N ASN A 11 0.16 -3.30 -8.26
CA ASN A 11 1.04 -2.41 -7.50
C ASN A 11 0.42 -2.00 -6.15
N LEU A 12 -0.91 -1.84 -6.09
CA LEU A 12 -1.63 -1.56 -4.84
C LEU A 12 -1.51 -2.74 -3.86
N GLU A 13 -1.76 -3.95 -4.32
CA GLU A 13 -1.64 -5.18 -3.50
C GLU A 13 -0.21 -5.37 -3.00
N ASP A 14 0.79 -5.18 -3.86
CA ASP A 14 2.20 -5.25 -3.46
C ASP A 14 2.57 -4.22 -2.40
N ALA A 15 2.07 -2.98 -2.51
CA ALA A 15 2.32 -1.93 -1.52
C ALA A 15 1.66 -2.27 -0.17
N LEU A 16 0.44 -2.81 -0.19
CA LEU A 16 -0.27 -3.26 1.02
C LEU A 16 0.46 -4.43 1.69
N LEU A 17 0.88 -5.44 0.93
CA LEU A 17 1.65 -6.58 1.43
C LEU A 17 2.97 -6.14 2.09
N LYS A 18 3.66 -5.13 1.54
CA LYS A 18 4.87 -4.59 2.17
C LYS A 18 4.57 -3.96 3.53
N ILE A 19 3.44 -3.26 3.68
CA ILE A 19 3.02 -2.71 4.98
C ILE A 19 2.68 -3.85 5.96
N GLU A 20 1.94 -4.87 5.53
CA GLU A 20 1.62 -6.03 6.37
C GLU A 20 2.88 -6.76 6.84
N ASN A 21 3.87 -6.94 5.96
CA ASN A 21 5.16 -7.52 6.31
C ASN A 21 5.90 -6.68 7.36
N ILE A 22 5.87 -5.34 7.25
CA ILE A 22 6.45 -4.46 8.27
C ILE A 22 5.72 -4.63 9.60
N ALA A 23 4.39 -4.67 9.59
CA ALA A 23 3.60 -4.89 10.79
C ALA A 23 3.94 -6.24 11.45
N ALA A 24 4.08 -7.31 10.66
CA ALA A 24 4.51 -8.62 11.14
C ALA A 24 5.90 -8.57 11.79
N LEU A 25 6.88 -7.89 11.18
CA LEU A 25 8.21 -7.73 11.78
C LEU A 25 8.20 -6.96 13.11
N VAL A 26 7.33 -5.96 13.24
CA VAL A 26 7.14 -5.23 14.51
C VAL A 26 6.51 -6.15 15.56
N LEU A 27 5.47 -6.91 15.21
CA LEU A 27 4.81 -7.87 16.10
C LEU A 27 5.76 -8.96 16.60
N GLU A 28 6.63 -9.46 15.72
CA GLU A 28 7.67 -10.43 16.04
C GLU A 28 8.85 -9.82 16.81
N LYS A 29 8.81 -8.52 17.13
CA LYS A 29 9.89 -7.76 17.79
C LYS A 29 11.22 -7.79 17.03
N LYS A 30 11.17 -8.04 15.72
CA LYS A 30 12.33 -7.98 14.81
C LYS A 30 12.60 -6.57 14.28
N LEU A 31 11.63 -5.67 14.45
CA LEU A 31 11.70 -4.27 14.07
C LEU A 31 11.13 -3.41 15.20
N ASP A 32 11.80 -2.30 15.52
CA ASP A 32 11.27 -1.35 16.50
C ASP A 32 9.97 -0.70 15.97
N THR A 33 9.05 -0.34 16.87
CA THR A 33 7.76 0.25 16.48
C THR A 33 7.93 1.57 15.74
N TYR A 34 8.87 2.43 16.16
CA TYR A 34 9.14 3.69 15.47
C TYR A 34 9.77 3.44 14.10
N GLU A 35 10.71 2.50 14.01
CA GLU A 35 11.31 2.13 12.73
C GLU A 35 10.27 1.53 11.76
N GLY A 36 9.37 0.69 12.26
CA GLY A 36 8.24 0.15 11.51
C GLY A 36 7.33 1.25 10.97
N PHE A 37 6.94 2.19 11.81
CA PHE A 37 6.14 3.35 11.40
C PHE A 37 6.81 4.16 10.28
N MET A 38 8.09 4.48 10.44
CA MET A 38 8.84 5.26 9.44
C MET A 38 8.99 4.49 8.10
N LYS A 39 9.08 3.16 8.14
CA LYS A 39 9.11 2.33 6.94
C LYS A 39 7.74 2.25 6.26
N SER A 40 6.64 2.12 7.03
CA SER A 40 5.29 2.09 6.46
C SER A 40 4.88 3.42 5.81
N GLU A 41 5.34 4.56 6.35
CA GLU A 41 5.05 5.89 5.78
C GLU A 41 5.52 6.04 4.33
N LYS A 42 6.58 5.32 3.93
CA LYS A 42 7.07 5.32 2.53
C LYS A 42 6.03 4.75 1.56
N TYR A 43 5.36 3.66 1.96
CA TYR A 43 4.36 2.98 1.14
C TYR A 43 2.99 3.67 1.18
N LYS A 44 2.71 4.46 2.23
CA LYS A 44 1.48 5.27 2.29
C LYS A 44 1.33 6.18 1.07
N ASN A 45 2.40 6.88 0.69
CA ASN A 45 2.35 7.81 -0.44
C ASN A 45 2.09 7.09 -1.77
N GLU A 46 2.70 5.91 -1.95
CA GLU A 46 2.51 5.05 -3.11
C GLU A 46 1.04 4.60 -3.22
N ILE A 47 0.45 4.13 -2.11
CA ILE A 47 -0.96 3.73 -2.05
C ILE A 47 -1.90 4.89 -2.39
N ILE A 48 -1.63 6.10 -1.86
CA ILE A 48 -2.44 7.29 -2.16
C ILE A 48 -2.36 7.63 -3.66
N GLU A 49 -1.16 7.57 -4.26
CA GLU A 49 -0.99 7.86 -5.68
C GLU A 49 -1.74 6.84 -6.56
N ILE A 50 -1.57 5.55 -6.28
CA ILE A 50 -2.24 4.47 -7.00
C ILE A 50 -3.76 4.58 -6.85
N GLY A 51 -4.25 4.83 -5.63
CA GLY A 51 -5.68 5.04 -5.36
C GLY A 51 -6.25 6.22 -6.13
N ASN A 52 -5.51 7.32 -6.27
CA ASN A 52 -5.93 8.46 -7.08
C ASN A 52 -5.97 8.12 -8.58
N LYS A 53 -5.03 7.32 -9.08
CA LYS A 53 -5.04 6.85 -10.48
C LYS A 53 -6.24 5.93 -10.74
N LEU A 54 -6.48 4.96 -9.88
CA LEU A 54 -7.64 4.06 -9.95
C LEU A 54 -8.97 4.82 -9.88
N LYS A 55 -9.07 5.82 -8.99
CA LYS A 55 -10.26 6.67 -8.88
C LYS A 55 -10.57 7.43 -10.17
N LYS A 56 -9.55 7.92 -10.88
CA LYS A 56 -9.72 8.56 -12.20
C LYS A 56 -10.23 7.58 -13.26
N LEU A 57 -9.98 6.29 -13.09
CA LEU A 57 -10.47 5.20 -13.95
C LEU A 57 -11.83 4.65 -13.49
N GLY A 58 -12.44 5.25 -12.45
CA GLY A 58 -13.77 4.86 -11.94
C GLY A 58 -13.73 3.78 -10.86
N ILE A 59 -12.56 3.44 -10.32
CA ILE A 59 -12.37 2.40 -9.30
C ILE A 59 -12.09 3.06 -7.95
N ASP A 60 -12.99 2.87 -6.98
CA ASP A 60 -12.83 3.41 -5.64
C ASP A 60 -12.29 2.35 -4.66
N ILE A 61 -11.01 2.48 -4.33
CA ILE A 61 -10.32 1.55 -3.42
C ILE A 61 -10.76 1.68 -1.96
N THR A 62 -11.43 2.79 -1.57
CA THR A 62 -11.88 2.99 -0.18
C THR A 62 -13.08 2.11 0.19
N THR A 63 -13.76 1.56 -0.83
CA THR A 63 -14.89 0.63 -0.66
C THR A 63 -14.43 -0.82 -0.51
N ARG A 64 -13.15 -1.11 -0.74
CA ARG A 64 -12.54 -2.43 -0.55
C ARG A 64 -12.22 -2.58 0.93
N VAL A 65 -13.20 -3.02 1.70
CA VAL A 65 -13.00 -3.42 3.08
C VAL A 65 -12.60 -4.90 3.07
N SER A 66 -11.43 -5.21 3.63
CA SER A 66 -11.01 -6.57 3.96
C SER A 66 -11.91 -7.20 5.01
#